data_AF-A0A2V6JB42-F1
#
_entry.id   AF-A0A2V6JB42-F1
#
_cell.length_a   1.000
_cell.length_b   1.000
_cell.length_c   1.000
_cell.angle_alpha   90.00
_cell.angle_beta   90.00
_cell.angle_gamma   90.00
#
_symmetry.space_group_name_H-M   'P 1'
#
loop_
_entity.id
_entity.type
_entity.pdbx_description
1 polymer ?
#
loop_
_entity_poly.entity_id
_entity_poly.type
_entity_poly.pdbx_seq_one_letter_code
_entity_poly.pdbx_strand_id
1 'polypeptide(L)'
;ASVLPVWMLLTPRDYLSTFLKLGTVGMLAAAVVLINPTLQMPALTKFIDGTGLVFAGPVFPFVCITIACGAVSGFHSLIASGTTPKMIRRESRIRPIGYGAMVTEMMVALMA
;
A
#
# COMPACT_ATOMS: atom_id res chain seq x y z
N ALA A 1 4.29 16.53 -25.21
CA ALA A 1 3.33 16.67 -24.10
C ALA A 1 2.07 17.28 -24.68
N SER A 2 1.02 16.47 -24.77
CA SER A 2 -0.12 16.61 -25.68
C SER A 2 -1.02 17.81 -25.40
N VAL A 3 -1.49 18.43 -26.48
CA VAL A 3 -2.41 19.59 -26.61
C VAL A 3 -3.83 19.34 -26.03
N LEU A 4 -4.09 18.14 -25.48
CA LEU A 4 -5.41 17.74 -24.98
C LEU A 4 -5.53 18.01 -23.47
N PRO A 5 -6.70 18.47 -22.99
CA PRO A 5 -6.90 18.79 -21.58
C PRO A 5 -6.62 17.55 -20.70
N VAL A 6 -5.82 17.74 -19.65
CA VAL A 6 -5.40 16.70 -18.69
C VAL A 6 -6.57 15.83 -18.20
N TRP A 7 -7.75 16.44 -18.00
CA TRP A 7 -8.99 15.77 -17.58
C TRP A 7 -9.50 14.71 -18.57
N MET A 8 -9.21 14.87 -19.87
CA MET A 8 -9.65 13.95 -20.91
C MET A 8 -8.79 12.68 -20.99
N LEU A 9 -7.55 12.73 -20.50
CA LEU A 9 -6.60 11.62 -20.56
C LEU A 9 -6.30 10.99 -19.19
N LEU A 10 -6.22 11.79 -18.11
CA LEU A 10 -5.93 11.25 -16.77
C LEU A 10 -7.13 10.51 -16.19
N THR A 11 -8.34 11.08 -16.27
CA THR A 11 -9.53 10.46 -15.67
C THR A 11 -9.85 9.06 -16.23
N PRO A 12 -9.85 8.80 -17.55
CA PRO A 12 -10.08 7.45 -18.07
C PRO A 12 -8.92 6.49 -17.79
N ARG A 13 -7.67 6.98 -17.80
CA ARG A 13 -6.48 6.16 -17.47
C ARG A 13 -6.50 5.73 -16.00
N ASP A 14 -6.76 6.67 -15.09
CA ASP A 14 -6.78 6.43 -13.65
C ASP A 14 -7.96 5.52 -13.27
N TYR A 15 -9.09 5.65 -13.98
CA TYR A 15 -10.22 4.73 -13.84
C TYR A 15 -9.84 3.30 -14.23
N LEU A 16 -9.28 3.09 -15.44
CA LEU A 16 -8.84 1.78 -15.90
C LEU A 16 -7.74 1.19 -14.99
N SER A 17 -6.78 2.01 -14.59
CA SER A 17 -5.69 1.58 -13.68
C SER A 17 -6.20 1.18 -12.30
N THR A 18 -7.30 1.77 -11.83
CA THR A 18 -7.93 1.38 -10.55
C THR A 18 -8.52 -0.03 -10.64
N PHE A 19 -9.22 -0.37 -11.74
CA PHE A 19 -9.72 -1.75 -11.94
C PHE A 19 -8.59 -2.75 -12.07
N LEU A 20 -7.53 -2.40 -12.80
CA LEU A 20 -6.36 -3.26 -12.93
C LEU A 20 -5.68 -3.47 -11.57
N LYS A 21 -5.51 -2.42 -10.76
CA LYS A 21 -4.91 -2.52 -9.42
C LYS A 21 -5.74 -3.39 -8.50
N LEU A 22 -7.05 -3.11 -8.38
CA LEU A 22 -7.95 -3.92 -7.54
C LEU A 22 -8.04 -5.37 -8.03
N GLY A 23 -8.10 -5.58 -9.35
CA GLY A 23 -8.13 -6.91 -9.95
C GLY A 23 -6.84 -7.70 -9.69
N THR A 24 -5.68 -7.06 -9.83
CA THR A 24 -4.37 -7.69 -9.59
C THR A 24 -4.21 -8.06 -8.12
N VAL A 25 -4.57 -7.17 -7.20
CA VAL A 25 -4.54 -7.44 -5.76
C VAL A 25 -5.48 -8.58 -5.39
N GLY A 26 -6.71 -8.59 -5.93
CA GLY A 26 -7.67 -9.68 -5.69
C GLY A 26 -7.18 -11.02 -6.24
N MET A 27 -6.57 -11.02 -7.43
CA MET A 27 -6.02 -12.23 -8.05
C MET A 27 -4.81 -12.77 -7.27
N LEU A 28 -3.91 -11.89 -6.84
CA LEU A 28 -2.78 -12.24 -5.97
C LEU A 28 -3.27 -12.84 -4.64
N ALA A 29 -4.26 -12.22 -4.00
CA ALA A 29 -4.86 -12.74 -2.77
C ALA A 29 -5.38 -14.17 -2.94
N ALA A 30 -6.16 -14.41 -4.01
CA ALA A 30 -6.69 -15.72 -4.32
C ALA A 30 -5.58 -16.75 -4.60
N ALA A 31 -4.53 -16.36 -5.33
CA ALA A 31 -3.40 -17.21 -5.62
C ALA A 31 -2.63 -17.62 -4.34
N VAL A 32 -2.40 -16.68 -3.42
CA VAL A 32 -1.73 -16.97 -2.14
C VAL A 32 -2.54 -17.95 -1.30
N VAL A 33 -3.86 -17.77 -1.22
CA VAL A 33 -4.75 -18.69 -0.48
C VAL A 33 -4.76 -20.09 -1.10
N LEU A 34 -4.75 -20.19 -2.43
CA LEU A 34 -4.78 -21.47 -3.14
C LEU A 34 -3.45 -22.23 -3.05
N ILE A 35 -2.32 -21.53 -3.21
CA ILE A 35 -0.98 -22.12 -3.22
C ILE A 35 -0.51 -22.41 -1.79
N ASN A 36 -0.98 -21.63 -0.80
CA ASN A 36 -0.58 -21.69 0.60
C ASN A 36 0.94 -21.93 0.77
N PRO A 37 1.78 -20.99 0.27
CA PRO A 37 3.22 -21.15 0.33
C PRO A 37 3.67 -21.27 1.79
N THR A 38 4.47 -22.29 2.11
CA THR A 38 5.06 -22.41 3.44
C THR A 38 6.02 -21.25 3.64
N LEU A 39 5.64 -20.26 4.46
CA LEU A 39 6.52 -19.16 4.83
C LEU A 39 7.71 -19.70 5.63
N GLN A 40 8.88 -19.77 5.00
CA GLN A 40 10.16 -20.08 5.65
C GLN A 40 10.73 -18.82 6.33
N MET A 41 9.89 -18.14 7.13
CA MET A 41 10.25 -16.94 7.88
C MET A 41 10.08 -17.25 9.37
N PRO A 42 11.16 -17.65 10.09
CA PRO A 42 11.08 -17.91 11.52
C PRO A 42 10.62 -16.64 12.24
N ALA A 43 9.57 -16.75 13.07
CA ALA A 43 9.01 -15.62 13.82
C ALA A 43 10.05 -14.97 14.76
N LEU A 44 11.08 -15.73 15.14
CA LEU A 44 12.22 -15.27 15.90
C LEU A 44 13.49 -15.56 15.12
N THR A 45 14.19 -14.51 14.71
CA THR A 45 15.52 -14.62 14.12
C THR A 45 16.58 -14.60 15.22
N LYS A 46 17.76 -15.17 14.96
CA LYS A 46 18.92 -15.18 15.88
C LYS A 46 19.48 -13.79 16.24
N PHE A 47 18.84 -12.70 15.80
CA PHE A 47 19.28 -11.31 15.96
C PHE A 47 18.31 -10.48 16.84
N ILE A 48 17.43 -11.14 17.59
CA ILE A 48 16.46 -10.50 18.51
C ILE A 48 17.11 -9.66 19.61
N ASP A 49 18.33 -10.02 19.96
CA ASP A 49 19.27 -9.41 20.90
C ASP A 49 19.99 -8.16 20.35
N GLY A 50 19.75 -7.79 19.09
CA GLY A 50 20.29 -6.57 18.49
C GLY A 50 21.72 -6.70 17.95
N THR A 51 22.23 -7.92 17.84
CA THR A 51 23.53 -8.26 17.20
C THR A 51 23.41 -8.40 15.67
N GLY A 52 22.46 -7.69 15.06
CA GLY A 52 22.21 -7.72 13.61
C GLY A 52 23.40 -7.17 12.82
N LEU A 53 23.75 -7.85 11.72
CA LEU A 53 24.88 -7.50 10.83
C LEU A 53 24.79 -6.09 10.19
N VAL A 54 23.58 -5.51 10.11
CA VAL A 54 23.31 -4.23 9.40
C VAL A 54 22.76 -3.15 10.32
N PHE A 55 22.04 -3.50 11.39
CA PHE A 55 21.47 -2.56 12.36
C PHE A 55 21.65 -3.11 13.77
N ALA A 56 22.34 -2.34 14.62
CA ALA A 56 22.48 -2.62 16.05
C ALA A 56 21.31 -1.98 16.82
N GLY A 57 20.55 -2.77 17.56
CA GLY A 57 19.45 -2.27 18.39
C GLY A 57 18.36 -3.32 18.70
N PRO A 58 17.61 -3.16 19.80
CA PRO A 58 16.55 -4.09 20.17
C PRO A 58 15.43 -4.13 19.11
N VAL A 59 14.79 -5.28 18.94
CA VAL A 59 13.74 -5.48 17.91
C VAL A 59 12.50 -4.61 18.12
N PHE A 60 12.17 -4.30 19.38
CA PHE A 60 10.96 -3.56 19.71
C PHE A 60 10.85 -2.17 19.03
N PRO A 61 11.84 -1.26 19.13
CA PRO A 61 11.79 0.01 18.41
C PRO A 61 11.84 -0.15 16.89
N PHE A 62 12.53 -1.17 16.37
CA PHE A 62 12.62 -1.40 14.92
C PHE A 62 11.26 -1.75 14.31
N VAL A 63 10.47 -2.59 14.97
CA VAL A 63 9.11 -2.94 14.54
C VAL A 63 8.23 -1.70 14.43
N CYS A 64 8.30 -0.79 15.41
CA CYS A 64 7.55 0.48 15.36
C CYS A 64 7.94 1.36 14.16
N ILE A 65 9.24 1.40 13.81
CA ILE A 65 9.73 2.16 12.66
C ILE A 65 9.24 1.52 11.35
N THR A 66 9.30 0.19 11.21
CA THR A 66 8.80 -0.49 10.01
C THR A 66 7.30 -0.26 9.81
N ILE A 67 6.51 -0.34 10.89
CA ILE A 67 5.07 -0.04 10.85
C ILE A 67 4.83 1.42 10.46
N ALA A 68 5.59 2.36 11.03
CA ALA A 68 5.50 3.78 10.69
C ALA A 68 5.86 4.04 9.22
N CYS A 69 6.94 3.46 8.70
CA CYS A 69 7.32 3.57 7.29
C CYS A 69 6.24 2.99 6.36
N GLY A 70 5.64 1.85 6.72
CA GLY A 70 4.51 1.28 5.98
C GLY A 70 3.28 2.19 5.98
N ALA A 71 2.94 2.75 7.14
CA ALA A 71 1.81 3.67 7.28
C ALA A 71 2.02 4.99 6.52
N VAL A 72 3.23 5.56 6.55
CA VAL A 72 3.58 6.79 5.82
C VAL A 72 3.57 6.56 4.31
N SER A 73 4.05 5.40 3.84
CA SER A 73 3.98 5.02 2.42
C SER A 73 2.53 4.95 1.92
N GLY A 74 1.62 4.35 2.70
CA GLY A 74 0.18 4.33 2.42
C GLY A 74 -0.48 5.72 2.49
N PHE A 75 0.05 6.65 3.28
CA PHE A 75 -0.41 8.05 3.29
C PHE A 75 0.04 8.84 2.07
N HIS A 76 1.25 8.57 1.56
CA HIS A 76 1.76 9.20 0.34
C HIS A 76 0.90 8.83 -0.88
N SER A 77 0.43 7.60 -1.01
CA SER A 77 -0.46 7.22 -2.12
C SER A 77 -1.81 7.96 -2.11
N LEU A 78 -2.31 8.32 -0.92
CA LEU A 78 -3.57 9.06 -0.75
C LEU A 78 -3.49 10.54 -1.10
N ILE A 79 -2.40 11.21 -0.72
CA ILE A 79 -2.22 12.66 -0.89
C ILE A 79 -1.52 12.99 -2.22
N ALA A 80 -0.64 12.13 -2.73
CA ALA A 80 0.20 12.43 -3.90
C ALA A 80 -0.54 12.36 -5.24
N SER A 81 -1.72 11.73 -5.33
CA SER A 81 -2.40 11.59 -6.62
C SER A 81 -2.85 12.94 -7.21
N GLY A 82 -2.98 14.01 -6.40
CA GLY A 82 -3.29 15.38 -6.86
C GLY A 82 -4.64 15.56 -7.56
N THR A 83 -5.30 14.46 -7.91
CA THR A 83 -6.61 14.33 -8.57
C THR A 83 -7.69 13.95 -7.56
N THR A 84 -7.37 13.17 -6.51
CA THR A 84 -8.30 12.79 -5.43
C THR A 84 -9.04 13.99 -4.82
N PRO A 85 -8.38 15.06 -4.32
CA PRO A 85 -9.10 16.22 -3.78
C PRO A 85 -9.92 16.99 -4.84
N LYS A 86 -9.58 16.86 -6.13
CA LYS A 86 -10.29 17.50 -7.25
C LYS A 86 -11.50 16.70 -7.74
N MET A 87 -11.56 15.40 -7.45
CA MET A 87 -12.66 14.49 -7.86
C MET A 87 -13.68 14.24 -6.74
N ILE A 88 -13.35 14.57 -5.48
CA ILE A 88 -14.26 14.41 -4.35
C ILE A 88 -15.31 15.51 -4.32
N ARG A 89 -16.58 15.16 -4.56
CA ARG A 89 -17.73 16.10 -4.51
C ARG A 89 -18.11 16.59 -3.11
N ARG A 90 -17.76 15.85 -2.05
CA ARG A 90 -18.16 16.14 -0.66
C ARG A 90 -17.06 15.74 0.32
N GLU A 91 -16.74 16.63 1.24
CA GLU A 91 -15.70 16.42 2.26
C GLU A 91 -15.99 15.22 3.16
N SER A 92 -17.27 14.94 3.45
CA SER A 92 -17.67 13.77 4.23
C SER A 92 -17.26 12.43 3.61
N ARG A 93 -16.94 12.39 2.31
CA ARG A 93 -16.46 11.19 1.62
C ARG A 93 -14.94 10.99 1.71
N ILE A 94 -14.19 11.98 2.21
CA ILE A 94 -12.73 11.88 2.32
C ILE A 94 -12.33 10.74 3.25
N ARG A 95 -12.98 10.60 4.41
CA ARG A 95 -12.69 9.53 5.37
C ARG A 95 -12.91 8.12 4.80
N PRO A 96 -14.08 7.77 4.22
CA PRO A 96 -14.28 6.44 3.68
C PRO A 96 -13.39 6.13 2.45
N ILE A 97 -13.12 7.12 1.58
CA ILE A 97 -12.22 6.95 0.44
C ILE A 97 -10.77 6.74 0.93
N GLY A 98 -10.34 7.55 1.90
CA GLY A 98 -9.05 7.45 2.56
C GLY A 98 -8.82 6.08 3.17
N TYR A 99 -9.77 5.66 4.02
CA TYR A 99 -9.72 4.38 4.70
C TYR A 99 -9.70 3.20 3.72
N GLY A 100 -10.56 3.22 2.69
CA GLY A 100 -10.59 2.19 1.66
C GLY A 100 -9.25 2.05 0.93
N ALA A 101 -8.61 3.15 0.55
CA ALA A 101 -7.32 3.10 -0.11
C ALA A 101 -6.22 2.56 0.82
N MET A 102 -6.17 2.99 2.10
CA MET A 102 -5.19 2.47 3.06
C MET A 102 -5.32 0.96 3.24
N VAL A 103 -6.54 0.43 3.33
CA VAL A 103 -6.77 -1.01 3.43
C VAL A 103 -6.28 -1.73 2.18
N THR A 104 -6.55 -1.19 0.98
CA THR A 104 -6.08 -1.81 -0.27
C THR A 104 -4.57 -1.80 -0.42
N GLU A 105 -3.86 -0.74 -0.01
CA GLU A 105 -2.39 -0.73 -0.01
C GLU A 105 -1.82 -1.65 1.08
N MET A 106 -2.44 -1.71 2.26
CA MET A 106 -2.05 -2.63 3.32
C MET A 106 -2.12 -4.08 2.85
N MET A 107 -3.16 -4.46 2.09
CA MET A 107 -3.26 -5.80 1.52
C MET A 107 -2.11 -6.13 0.57
N VAL A 108 -1.66 -5.17 -0.24
CA VAL A 108 -0.47 -5.34 -1.08
C VAL A 108 0.77 -5.60 -0.22
N ALA A 109 0.96 -4.82 0.84
CA ALA A 109 2.11 -4.96 1.74
C ALA A 109 2.11 -6.27 2.55
N LEU A 110 0.96 -6.93 2.70
CA LEU A 110 0.90 -8.28 3.31
C LEU A 110 1.19 -9.40 2.32
N MET A 111 0.90 -9.18 1.03
CA MET A 111 1.08 -10.19 -0.02
C MET A 111 2.47 -10.15 -0.66
N ALA A 112 3.18 -9.02 -0.55
CA ALA A 112 4.52 -8.78 -1.09
C ALA A 112 5.58 -8.86 0.01
#